data_AF-A0A7I8BKM8-F1
#
_entry.id   AF-A0A7I8BKM8-F1
#
_cell.length_a   1.000
_cell.length_b   1.000
_cell.length_c   1.000
_cell.angle_alpha   90.00
_cell.angle_beta   90.00
_cell.angle_gamma   90.00
#
_symmetry.space_group_name_H-M   'P 1'
#
loop_
_entity.id
_entity.type
_entity.pdbx_description
1 polymer ?
#
loop_
_entity_poly.entity_id
_entity_poly.type
_entity_poly.pdbx_seq_one_letter_code
_entity_poly.pdbx_strand_id
1 'polypeptide(L)'
;MSKKTSRFLAVAAASLALSLGAAFAAQPEGGPGGPGMTHGGPGWHHGGFMKELNQLHGQLKLNADQEKAWQAALDTMKQSHEAERANHEQMRQQFKQMQQQPILDLNAMHAAHQQIEQKDAQLREQTSTAWLNFYNGLNDQQKTTVSTALKQHFAKMEQRHQKMHERWEKHRGDAAASAVKP
;
A
#
# COMPACT_ATOMS: atom_id res chain seq x y z
N MET A 1 -31.70 13.57 -52.27
CA MET A 1 -30.43 12.94 -51.83
C MET A 1 -30.18 13.30 -50.37
N SER A 2 -29.84 12.31 -49.55
CA SER A 2 -29.94 12.37 -48.08
C SER A 2 -28.58 12.62 -47.41
N LYS A 3 -28.59 13.53 -46.41
CA LYS A 3 -27.78 13.62 -45.16
C LYS A 3 -26.25 13.68 -45.22
N LYS A 4 -25.68 14.59 -44.41
CA LYS A 4 -24.98 14.25 -43.15
C LYS A 4 -24.59 15.50 -42.35
N THR A 5 -25.23 15.69 -41.20
CA THR A 5 -24.79 16.58 -40.12
C THR A 5 -23.86 15.80 -39.21
N SER A 6 -22.61 16.26 -39.07
CA SER A 6 -21.64 15.69 -38.13
C SER A 6 -21.78 16.40 -36.78
N ARG A 7 -22.16 15.66 -35.74
CA ARG A 7 -22.18 16.12 -34.35
C ARG A 7 -20.90 15.67 -33.68
N PHE A 8 -20.04 16.60 -33.30
CA PHE A 8 -18.92 16.34 -32.41
C PHE A 8 -19.45 16.21 -30.98
N LEU A 9 -19.25 15.05 -30.36
CA LEU A 9 -19.47 14.83 -28.93
C LEU A 9 -18.13 15.07 -28.22
N ALA A 10 -18.05 16.19 -27.50
CA ALA A 10 -16.98 16.43 -26.53
C ALA A 10 -17.36 15.73 -25.21
N VAL A 11 -16.60 14.71 -24.82
CA VAL A 11 -16.72 14.09 -23.50
C VAL A 11 -15.73 14.78 -22.59
N ALA A 12 -16.23 15.61 -21.66
CA ALA A 12 -15.44 16.20 -20.60
C ALA A 12 -15.19 15.12 -19.52
N ALA A 13 -13.94 14.71 -19.34
CA ALA A 13 -13.53 13.85 -18.25
C ALA A 13 -13.34 14.69 -16.98
N ALA A 14 -14.25 14.54 -16.02
CA ALA A 14 -14.08 15.08 -14.67
C ALA A 14 -13.23 14.11 -13.85
N SER A 15 -11.98 14.49 -13.57
CA SER A 15 -11.08 13.74 -12.69
C SER A 15 -11.39 14.07 -11.22
N LEU A 16 -11.98 13.10 -10.51
CA LEU A 16 -12.12 13.13 -9.06
C LEU A 16 -10.81 12.62 -8.43
N ALA A 17 -9.99 13.54 -7.94
CA ALA A 17 -8.80 13.20 -7.15
C ALA A 17 -9.23 12.87 -5.71
N LEU A 18 -9.14 11.60 -5.33
CA LEU A 18 -9.26 11.17 -3.94
C LEU A 18 -7.87 11.07 -3.32
N SER A 19 -7.41 12.17 -2.74
CA SER A 19 -6.20 12.21 -1.91
C SER A 19 -6.51 11.62 -0.52
N LEU A 20 -6.08 10.38 -0.28
CA LEU A 20 -6.06 9.80 1.07
C LEU A 20 -4.85 10.37 1.83
N GLY A 21 -5.11 11.37 2.66
CA GLY A 21 -4.10 12.01 3.52
C GLY A 21 -3.62 11.07 4.63
N ALA A 22 -2.31 10.95 4.76
CA ALA A 22 -1.64 10.29 5.87
C ALA A 22 -1.81 11.12 7.15
N ALA A 23 -2.46 10.56 8.16
CA ALA A 23 -2.50 11.14 9.49
C ALA A 23 -1.14 10.91 10.18
N PHE A 24 -0.31 11.94 10.26
CA PHE A 24 0.84 11.98 11.16
C PHE A 24 0.33 12.23 12.59
N ALA A 25 0.41 11.22 13.45
CA ALA A 25 0.33 11.41 14.90
C ALA A 25 1.76 11.54 15.43
N ALA A 26 2.16 12.77 15.76
CA ALA A 26 3.30 13.04 16.60
C ALA A 26 2.99 12.59 18.05
N GLN A 27 3.93 11.92 18.70
CA GLN A 27 3.97 11.83 20.16
C GLN A 27 5.42 12.06 20.65
N PRO A 28 5.59 12.73 21.81
CA PRO A 28 6.85 13.33 22.22
C PRO A 28 7.82 12.34 22.89
N GLU A 29 9.07 12.79 22.98
CA GLU A 29 10.27 12.11 23.48
C GLU A 29 10.20 11.57 24.93
N GLY A 30 10.99 10.53 25.21
CA GLY A 30 11.55 10.28 26.55
C GLY A 30 11.98 8.82 26.84
N GLY A 31 13.28 8.58 27.03
CA GLY A 31 13.79 7.50 27.91
C GLY A 31 14.80 6.49 27.33
N PRO A 32 16.00 6.30 27.94
CA PRO A 32 17.10 5.50 27.39
C PRO A 32 17.08 4.02 27.84
N GLY A 33 17.47 3.12 26.94
CA GLY A 33 18.08 1.82 27.25
C GLY A 33 17.13 0.69 27.70
N GLY A 34 16.78 -0.19 26.76
CA GLY A 34 16.16 -1.50 27.04
C GLY A 34 16.69 -2.56 26.08
N PRO A 35 17.14 -3.74 26.55
CA PRO A 35 17.80 -4.75 25.72
C PRO A 35 16.83 -5.47 24.78
N GLY A 36 17.14 -5.42 23.49
CA GLY A 36 16.88 -6.48 22.49
C GLY A 36 15.49 -7.10 22.44
N MET A 37 14.50 -6.39 21.91
CA MET A 37 13.23 -6.98 21.44
C MET A 37 13.32 -7.24 19.92
N THR A 38 14.18 -8.17 19.50
CA THR A 38 14.09 -8.78 18.16
C THR A 38 13.12 -9.95 18.20
N HIS A 39 11.83 -9.67 18.35
CA HIS A 39 10.77 -10.66 18.14
C HIS A 39 9.86 -10.18 17.00
N GLY A 40 10.33 -10.40 15.78
CA GLY A 40 9.47 -10.44 14.61
C GLY A 40 8.42 -11.52 14.84
N GLY A 41 7.18 -11.09 15.02
CA GLY A 41 6.04 -11.99 15.16
C GLY A 41 5.92 -12.98 14.00
N PRO A 42 5.20 -14.10 14.21
CA PRO A 42 5.17 -15.21 13.28
C PRO A 42 4.64 -14.81 11.91
N GLY A 43 5.48 -15.02 10.89
CA GLY A 43 5.07 -15.39 9.53
C GLY A 43 4.08 -14.45 8.84
N TRP A 44 4.53 -13.27 8.42
CA TRP A 44 3.88 -12.56 7.31
C TRP A 44 4.12 -13.37 6.04
N HIS A 45 3.19 -14.29 5.73
CA HIS A 45 3.20 -15.04 4.49
C HIS A 45 3.02 -14.05 3.31
N HIS A 46 4.13 -13.63 2.71
CA HIS A 46 4.19 -12.87 1.45
C HIS A 46 3.39 -13.53 0.30
N GLY A 47 2.94 -14.78 0.43
CA GLY A 47 2.16 -15.50 -0.58
C GLY A 47 0.63 -15.34 -0.49
N GLY A 48 0.07 -14.75 0.57
CA GLY A 48 -1.38 -14.69 0.77
C GLY A 48 -2.11 -13.88 -0.30
N PHE A 49 -1.63 -12.66 -0.55
CA PHE A 49 -2.24 -11.74 -1.50
C PHE A 49 -2.13 -12.21 -2.96
N MET A 50 -0.94 -12.70 -3.37
CA MET A 50 -0.74 -13.23 -4.72
C MET A 50 -1.62 -14.46 -4.99
N LYS A 51 -1.85 -15.30 -3.97
CA LYS A 51 -2.78 -16.42 -4.07
C LYS A 51 -4.22 -15.93 -4.27
N GLU A 52 -4.66 -14.91 -3.52
CA GLU A 52 -5.99 -14.31 -3.68
C GLU A 52 -6.15 -13.68 -5.09
N LEU A 53 -5.14 -12.98 -5.61
CA LEU A 53 -5.15 -12.44 -6.96
C LEU A 53 -5.23 -13.52 -8.04
N ASN A 54 -4.46 -14.61 -7.91
CA ASN A 54 -4.50 -15.72 -8.87
C ASN A 54 -5.87 -16.43 -8.84
N GLN A 55 -6.48 -16.56 -7.67
CA GLN A 55 -7.85 -17.10 -7.56
C GLN A 55 -8.87 -16.19 -8.24
N LEU A 56 -8.76 -14.87 -8.03
CA LEU A 56 -9.63 -13.89 -8.68
C LEU A 56 -9.47 -13.95 -10.21
N HIS A 57 -8.24 -13.98 -10.71
CA HIS A 57 -7.95 -14.13 -12.15
C HIS A 57 -8.69 -15.30 -12.79
N GLY A 58 -8.63 -16.49 -12.19
CA GLY A 58 -9.30 -17.68 -12.69
C GLY A 58 -10.84 -17.60 -12.71
N GLN A 59 -11.44 -16.73 -11.88
CA GLN A 59 -12.88 -16.48 -11.82
C GLN A 59 -13.35 -15.45 -12.85
N LEU A 60 -12.50 -14.51 -13.26
CA LEU A 60 -12.90 -13.40 -14.13
C LEU A 60 -13.09 -13.80 -15.59
N LYS A 61 -12.57 -14.96 -16.02
CA LYS A 61 -12.68 -15.46 -17.41
C LYS A 61 -12.35 -14.35 -18.41
N LEU A 62 -11.16 -13.76 -18.26
CA LEU A 62 -10.72 -12.62 -19.05
C LEU A 62 -10.64 -12.96 -20.53
N ASN A 63 -11.00 -12.02 -21.40
CA ASN A 63 -10.69 -12.09 -22.82
C ASN A 63 -9.22 -11.69 -23.08
N ALA A 64 -8.76 -11.80 -24.33
CA ALA A 64 -7.35 -11.54 -24.67
C ALA A 64 -6.88 -10.11 -24.31
N ASP A 65 -7.71 -9.08 -24.53
CA ASP A 65 -7.35 -7.69 -24.23
C ASP A 65 -7.30 -7.44 -22.72
N GLN A 66 -8.26 -7.99 -21.99
CA GLN A 66 -8.32 -7.92 -20.53
C GLN A 66 -7.17 -8.68 -19.87
N GLU A 67 -6.79 -9.83 -20.43
CA GLU A 67 -5.63 -10.61 -19.98
C GLU A 67 -4.33 -9.81 -20.14
N LYS A 68 -4.17 -9.14 -21.28
CA LYS A 68 -3.03 -8.25 -21.51
C LYS A 68 -2.99 -7.10 -20.50
N ALA A 69 -4.13 -6.48 -20.20
CA ALA A 69 -4.21 -5.42 -19.20
C ALA A 69 -3.93 -5.93 -17.77
N TRP A 70 -4.42 -7.13 -17.43
CA TRP A 70 -4.13 -7.80 -16.16
C TRP A 70 -2.63 -8.05 -15.99
N GLN A 71 -1.99 -8.64 -17.01
CA GLN A 71 -0.56 -8.92 -16.98
C GLN A 71 0.27 -7.65 -16.86
N ALA A 72 -0.09 -6.59 -17.60
CA ALA A 72 0.58 -5.29 -17.49
C ALA A 72 0.46 -4.68 -16.09
N ALA A 73 -0.71 -4.81 -15.43
CA ALA A 73 -0.89 -4.36 -14.05
C ALA A 73 -0.07 -5.19 -13.05
N LEU A 74 0.01 -6.52 -13.24
CA LEU A 74 0.86 -7.38 -12.42
C LEU A 74 2.35 -7.04 -12.57
N ASP A 75 2.82 -6.81 -13.78
CA ASP A 75 4.23 -6.50 -14.03
C ASP A 75 4.59 -5.12 -13.48
N THR A 76 3.70 -4.13 -13.65
CA THR A 76 3.85 -2.80 -13.03
C THR A 76 3.93 -2.91 -11.51
N MET A 77 3.04 -3.70 -10.89
CA MET A 77 3.04 -3.91 -9.44
C MET A 77 4.35 -4.56 -8.94
N LYS A 78 4.86 -5.57 -9.64
CA LYS A 78 6.12 -6.23 -9.29
C LYS A 78 7.30 -5.26 -9.39
N GLN A 79 7.40 -4.54 -10.50
CA GLN A 79 8.47 -3.57 -10.72
C GLN A 79 8.44 -2.44 -9.68
N SER A 80 7.25 -1.91 -9.39
CA SER A 80 7.07 -0.90 -8.33
C SER A 80 7.50 -1.42 -6.97
N HIS A 81 7.10 -2.64 -6.60
CA HIS A 81 7.50 -3.24 -5.33
C HIS A 81 9.02 -3.47 -5.24
N GLU A 82 9.67 -3.91 -6.31
CA GLU A 82 11.13 -4.05 -6.37
C GLU A 82 11.84 -2.70 -6.21
N ALA A 83 11.32 -1.65 -6.85
CA ALA A 83 11.86 -0.30 -6.73
C ALA A 83 11.65 0.30 -5.33
N GLU A 84 10.47 0.13 -4.71
CA GLU A 84 10.21 0.51 -3.32
C GLU A 84 11.16 -0.24 -2.36
N ARG A 85 11.40 -1.54 -2.59
CA ARG A 85 12.34 -2.33 -1.80
C ARG A 85 13.76 -1.78 -1.90
N ALA A 86 14.19 -1.42 -3.11
CA ALA A 86 15.49 -0.81 -3.35
C ALA A 86 15.62 0.57 -2.67
N ASN A 87 14.57 1.40 -2.74
CA ASN A 87 14.52 2.70 -2.06
C ASN A 87 14.63 2.52 -0.53
N HIS A 88 13.95 1.53 0.04
CA HIS A 88 14.04 1.22 1.47
C HIS A 88 15.44 0.72 1.86
N GLU A 89 16.08 -0.10 1.03
CA GLU A 89 17.47 -0.54 1.24
C GLU A 89 18.45 0.64 1.19
N GLN A 90 18.28 1.56 0.24
CA GLN A 90 19.06 2.78 0.15
C GLN A 90 18.90 3.63 1.42
N MET A 91 17.66 3.82 1.89
CA MET A 91 17.40 4.56 3.13
C MET A 91 18.07 3.90 4.34
N ARG A 92 17.99 2.58 4.46
CA ARG A 92 18.66 1.82 5.52
C ARG A 92 20.17 2.00 5.49
N GLN A 93 20.78 2.02 4.31
CA GLN A 93 22.23 2.23 4.17
C GLN A 93 22.62 3.65 4.57
N GLN A 94 21.88 4.67 4.12
CA GLN A 94 22.10 6.06 4.50
C GLN A 94 21.97 6.24 6.03
N PHE A 95 20.93 5.65 6.63
CA PHE A 95 20.74 5.69 8.07
C PHE A 95 21.91 5.07 8.84
N LYS A 96 22.40 3.91 8.40
CA LYS A 96 23.60 3.28 8.99
C LYS A 96 24.85 4.14 8.89
N GLN A 97 25.04 4.85 7.78
CA GLN A 97 26.17 5.77 7.61
C GLN A 97 26.06 6.97 8.56
N MET A 98 24.86 7.55 8.70
CA MET A 98 24.62 8.68 9.58
C MET A 98 24.78 8.32 11.06
N GLN A 99 24.46 7.08 11.46
CA GLN A 99 24.71 6.59 12.83
C GLN A 99 26.19 6.61 13.24
N GLN A 100 27.12 6.62 12.28
CA GLN A 100 28.56 6.69 12.56
C GLN A 100 29.06 8.13 12.76
N GLN A 101 28.23 9.13 12.44
CA GLN A 101 28.59 10.54 12.63
C GLN A 101 28.47 10.92 14.11
N PRO A 102 29.38 11.76 14.62
CA PRO A 102 29.32 12.23 16.01
C PRO A 102 28.11 13.14 16.28
N ILE A 103 27.61 13.83 15.24
CA ILE A 103 26.40 14.64 15.29
C ILE A 103 25.53 14.25 14.09
N LEU A 104 24.26 13.95 14.34
CA LEU A 104 23.30 13.60 13.30
C LEU A 104 22.86 14.85 12.54
N ASP A 105 22.92 14.80 11.21
CA ASP A 105 22.31 15.81 10.35
C ASP A 105 20.84 15.46 10.08
N LEU A 106 19.96 15.94 10.97
CA LEU A 106 18.52 15.69 10.87
C LEU A 106 17.89 16.34 9.63
N ASN A 107 18.49 17.42 9.10
CA ASN A 107 17.99 18.07 7.89
C ASN A 107 18.27 17.21 6.66
N ALA A 108 19.48 16.64 6.57
CA ALA A 108 19.83 15.70 5.51
C ALA A 108 18.97 14.42 5.59
N MET A 109 18.69 13.91 6.80
CA MET A 109 17.78 12.78 7.01
C MET A 109 16.38 13.07 6.49
N HIS A 110 15.82 14.22 6.87
CA HIS A 110 14.49 14.62 6.43
C HIS A 110 14.43 14.80 4.91
N ALA A 111 15.43 15.45 4.30
CA ALA A 111 15.49 15.64 2.86
C ALA A 111 15.56 14.29 2.10
N ALA A 112 16.38 13.35 2.56
CA ALA A 112 16.46 12.01 1.99
C ALA A 112 15.12 11.25 2.12
N HIS A 113 14.45 11.38 3.26
CA HIS A 113 13.12 10.81 3.47
C HIS A 113 12.10 11.39 2.51
N GLN A 114 12.00 12.71 2.42
CA GLN A 114 11.07 13.38 1.51
C GLN A 114 11.29 12.96 0.05
N GLN A 115 12.54 12.84 -0.38
CA GLN A 115 12.86 12.40 -1.74
C GLN A 115 12.38 10.97 -2.02
N ILE A 116 12.57 10.05 -1.07
CA ILE A 116 12.13 8.66 -1.23
C ILE A 116 10.61 8.55 -1.20
N GLU A 117 9.93 9.27 -0.29
CA GLU A 117 8.46 9.29 -0.25
C GLU A 117 7.84 9.78 -1.57
N GLN A 118 8.44 10.80 -2.21
CA GLN A 118 7.98 11.28 -3.51
C GLN A 118 8.12 10.22 -4.61
N LYS A 119 9.24 9.48 -4.63
CA LYS A 119 9.44 8.37 -5.57
C LYS A 119 8.45 7.26 -5.32
N ASP A 120 8.28 6.85 -4.08
CA ASP A 120 7.37 5.76 -3.71
C ASP A 120 5.91 6.16 -3.98
N ALA A 121 5.53 7.42 -3.76
CA ALA A 121 4.22 7.92 -4.15
C ALA A 121 3.97 7.79 -5.66
N GLN A 122 4.96 8.08 -6.48
CA GLN A 122 4.86 7.91 -7.93
C GLN A 122 4.72 6.44 -8.33
N LEU A 123 5.45 5.52 -7.69
CA LEU A 123 5.36 4.07 -7.95
C LEU A 123 3.97 3.51 -7.56
N ARG A 124 3.44 3.95 -6.41
CA ARG A 124 2.07 3.62 -5.98
C ARG A 124 1.02 4.14 -6.95
N GLU A 125 1.19 5.35 -7.47
CA GLU A 125 0.27 5.94 -8.45
C GLU A 125 0.29 5.18 -9.78
N GLN A 126 1.48 4.80 -10.27
CA GLN A 126 1.62 3.99 -11.49
C GLN A 126 0.92 2.64 -11.35
N THR A 127 1.13 1.97 -10.21
CA THR A 127 0.48 0.69 -9.90
C THR A 127 -1.04 0.85 -9.83
N SER A 128 -1.52 1.90 -9.14
CA SER A 128 -2.95 2.19 -9.03
C SER A 128 -3.58 2.47 -10.40
N THR A 129 -2.93 3.28 -11.23
CA THR A 129 -3.37 3.58 -12.59
C THR A 129 -3.47 2.32 -13.45
N ALA A 130 -2.48 1.43 -13.38
CA ALA A 130 -2.51 0.18 -14.14
C ALA A 130 -3.69 -0.73 -13.73
N TRP A 131 -3.96 -0.86 -12.43
CA TRP A 131 -5.11 -1.61 -11.92
C TRP A 131 -6.45 -0.96 -12.25
N LEU A 132 -6.54 0.38 -12.22
CA LEU A 132 -7.74 1.11 -12.62
C LEU A 132 -8.03 0.91 -14.11
N ASN A 133 -7.01 0.96 -14.97
CA ASN A 133 -7.15 0.68 -16.40
C ASN A 133 -7.66 -0.74 -16.66
N PHE A 134 -7.11 -1.73 -15.96
CA PHE A 134 -7.63 -3.10 -15.99
C PHE A 134 -9.10 -3.16 -15.57
N TYR A 135 -9.45 -2.59 -14.41
CA TYR A 135 -10.82 -2.62 -13.89
C TYR A 135 -11.82 -1.93 -14.83
N ASN A 136 -11.44 -0.80 -15.43
CA ASN A 136 -12.29 -0.05 -16.35
C ASN A 136 -12.64 -0.85 -17.61
N GLY A 137 -11.73 -1.70 -18.08
CA GLY A 137 -11.92 -2.60 -19.23
C GLY A 137 -12.77 -3.85 -18.93
N LEU A 138 -13.20 -4.07 -17.69
CA LEU A 138 -14.07 -5.18 -17.32
C LEU A 138 -15.55 -4.90 -17.63
N ASN A 139 -16.30 -5.97 -17.92
CA ASN A 139 -17.77 -5.90 -18.00
C ASN A 139 -18.41 -5.92 -16.59
N ASP A 140 -19.72 -5.69 -16.51
CA ASP A 140 -20.43 -5.54 -15.23
C ASP A 140 -20.39 -6.80 -14.36
N GLN A 141 -20.44 -7.99 -14.97
CA GLN A 141 -20.33 -9.26 -14.25
C GLN A 141 -18.94 -9.41 -13.63
N GLN A 142 -17.88 -9.15 -14.41
CA GLN A 142 -16.50 -9.18 -13.94
C GLN A 142 -16.24 -8.13 -12.85
N LYS A 143 -16.75 -6.90 -13.03
CA LYS A 143 -16.66 -5.82 -12.02
C LYS A 143 -17.35 -6.21 -10.72
N THR A 144 -18.48 -6.93 -10.80
CA THR A 144 -19.17 -7.46 -9.61
C THR A 144 -18.31 -8.48 -8.87
N THR A 145 -17.66 -9.40 -9.59
CA THR A 145 -16.72 -10.36 -8.99
C THR A 145 -15.55 -9.65 -8.32
N VAL A 146 -14.89 -8.69 -8.99
CA VAL A 146 -13.79 -7.90 -8.41
C VAL A 146 -14.26 -7.14 -7.17
N SER A 147 -15.40 -6.44 -7.26
CA SER A 147 -15.93 -5.64 -6.15
C SER A 147 -16.24 -6.50 -4.92
N THR A 148 -16.73 -7.73 -5.13
CA THR A 148 -17.01 -8.67 -4.04
C THR A 148 -15.71 -9.12 -3.37
N ALA A 149 -14.69 -9.46 -4.15
CA ALA A 149 -13.36 -9.82 -3.62
C ALA A 149 -12.74 -8.66 -2.83
N LEU A 150 -12.83 -7.42 -3.32
CA LEU A 150 -12.34 -6.23 -2.62
C LEU A 150 -13.06 -5.99 -1.29
N LYS A 151 -14.40 -6.08 -1.26
CA LYS A 151 -15.18 -5.96 -0.02
C LYS A 151 -14.78 -7.02 1.02
N GLN A 152 -14.58 -8.27 0.58
CA GLN A 152 -14.11 -9.34 1.46
C GLN A 152 -12.70 -9.06 2.00
N HIS A 153 -11.81 -8.53 1.15
CA HIS A 153 -10.48 -8.14 1.56
C HIS A 153 -10.51 -7.02 2.61
N PHE A 154 -11.33 -5.98 2.41
CA PHE A 154 -11.50 -4.90 3.39
C PHE A 154 -12.04 -5.40 4.73
N ALA A 155 -13.04 -6.28 4.72
CA ALA A 155 -13.55 -6.89 5.95
C ALA A 155 -12.46 -7.69 6.70
N LYS A 156 -11.62 -8.46 5.98
CA LYS A 156 -10.46 -9.15 6.57
C LYS A 156 -9.43 -8.17 7.13
N MET A 157 -9.22 -7.01 6.51
CA MET A 157 -8.30 -5.98 7.02
C MET A 157 -8.85 -5.35 8.29
N GLU A 158 -10.12 -4.97 8.30
CA GLU A 158 -10.80 -4.39 9.47
C GLU A 158 -10.75 -5.34 10.68
N GLN A 159 -11.07 -6.62 10.48
CA GLN A 159 -10.97 -7.65 11.53
C GLN A 159 -9.54 -7.80 12.06
N ARG A 160 -8.52 -7.68 11.19
CA ARG A 160 -7.12 -7.73 11.61
C ARG A 160 -6.75 -6.49 12.41
N HIS A 161 -7.18 -5.30 11.99
CA HIS A 161 -6.96 -4.07 12.73
C HIS A 161 -7.61 -4.13 14.12
N GLN A 162 -8.87 -4.57 14.23
CA GLN A 162 -9.55 -4.74 15.51
C GLN A 162 -8.79 -5.69 16.45
N LYS A 163 -8.39 -6.87 15.96
CA LYS A 163 -7.60 -7.83 16.75
C LYS A 163 -6.25 -7.27 17.19
N MET A 164 -5.62 -6.43 16.37
CA MET A 164 -4.39 -5.75 16.75
C MET A 164 -4.67 -4.73 17.85
N HIS A 165 -5.70 -3.88 17.69
CA HIS A 165 -6.11 -2.92 18.73
C HIS A 165 -6.39 -3.60 20.08
N GLU A 166 -7.17 -4.70 20.09
CA GLU A 166 -7.44 -5.47 21.30
C GLU A 166 -6.16 -6.02 21.96
N ARG A 167 -5.20 -6.51 21.17
CA ARG A 167 -3.91 -6.99 21.69
C ARG A 167 -3.10 -5.83 22.29
N TRP A 168 -3.04 -4.70 21.59
CA TRP A 168 -2.35 -3.50 22.08
C TRP A 168 -2.96 -3.00 23.39
N GLU A 169 -4.30 -2.98 23.50
CA GLU A 169 -5.00 -2.60 24.74
C GLU A 169 -4.73 -3.59 25.88
N LYS A 170 -4.77 -4.91 25.60
CA LYS A 170 -4.43 -5.93 26.60
C LYS A 170 -2.99 -5.79 27.09
N HIS A 171 -2.03 -5.64 26.18
CA HIS A 171 -0.62 -5.43 26.56
C HIS A 171 -0.39 -4.12 27.32
N ARG A 172 -1.16 -3.06 27.04
CA ARG A 172 -1.10 -1.81 27.81
C ARG A 172 -1.71 -1.97 29.21
N GLY A 173 -2.81 -2.70 29.32
CA GLY A 173 -3.45 -3.04 30.61
C GLY A 173 -2.57 -3.92 31.48
N ASP A 174 -1.93 -4.94 30.90
CA ASP A 174 -1.02 -5.85 31.60
C ASP A 174 0.28 -5.14 32.02
N ALA A 175 0.82 -4.26 31.17
CA ALA A 175 1.97 -3.42 31.51
C ALA A 175 1.65 -2.42 32.64
N ALA A 176 0.46 -1.83 32.65
CA ALA A 176 -0.01 -0.95 33.72
C ALA A 176 -0.25 -1.72 35.03
N ALA A 177 -0.82 -2.93 34.98
CA ALA A 177 -1.02 -3.78 36.16
C ALA A 177 0.30 -4.31 36.75
N SER A 178 1.31 -4.52 35.90
CA SER A 178 2.66 -4.94 36.31
C SER A 178 3.48 -3.80 36.93
N ALA A 179 3.18 -2.54 36.58
CA ALA A 179 3.82 -1.35 37.15
C ALA A 179 3.24 -0.91 38.52
N VAL A 180 2.12 -1.51 38.96
CA VAL A 180 1.41 -1.17 40.21
C VAL A 180 1.65 -2.21 41.33
N LYS A 181 2.43 -3.27 41.09
CA LYS A 181 2.84 -4.17 42.17
C LYS A 181 4.07 -3.63 42.91
N PRO A 182 4.00 -3.38 44.23
CA PRO A 182 5.15 -3.01 45.07
C PRO A 182 6.10 -4.18 45.29
#